data_AF-A0A7V2YBY7-F1
#
_entry.id   AF-A0A7V2YBY7-F1
#
_cell.length_a   1.000
_cell.length_b   1.000
_cell.length_c   1.000
_cell.angle_alpha   90.00
_cell.angle_beta   90.00
_cell.angle_gamma   90.00
#
_symmetry.space_group_name_H-M   'P 1'
#
loop_
_entity.id
_entity.type
_entity.pdbx_description
1 polymer ?
#
loop_
_entity_poly.entity_id
_entity_poly.type
_entity_poly.pdbx_seq_one_letter_code
_entity_poly.pdbx_strand_id
1 'polypeptide(L)'
;MEPKDMKLIEELLPQDEELRRLVEEHQAFEKELERFSNKRYLTPAEELEKKRIQKLKLAGKDKIEAILSSYRKRLSQPDTSR
;
A
#
# COMPACT_ATOMS: atom_id res chain seq x y z
N MET A 1 -7.72 1.54 2.31
CA MET A 1 -7.91 0.78 1.06
C MET A 1 -9.39 0.54 0.87
N GLU A 2 -9.86 0.49 -0.37
CA GLU A 2 -11.22 0.02 -0.62
C GLU A 2 -11.29 -1.50 -0.46
N PRO A 3 -12.44 -2.05 -0.04
CA PRO A 3 -12.61 -3.50 0.14
C PRO A 3 -12.40 -4.31 -1.16
N LYS A 4 -12.55 -3.67 -2.33
CA LYS A 4 -12.25 -4.28 -3.63
C LYS A 4 -10.74 -4.49 -3.85
N ASP A 5 -9.91 -3.56 -3.38
CA ASP A 5 -8.46 -3.70 -3.52
C ASP A 5 -7.93 -4.79 -2.59
N MET A 6 -8.50 -4.94 -1.39
CA MET A 6 -8.14 -6.00 -0.46
C MET A 6 -8.28 -7.40 -1.07
N LYS A 7 -9.43 -7.70 -1.71
CA LYS A 7 -9.63 -9.01 -2.35
C LYS A 7 -8.62 -9.27 -3.48
N LEU A 8 -8.41 -8.27 -4.33
CA LEU A 8 -7.48 -8.40 -5.45
C LEU A 8 -6.04 -8.54 -4.95
N ILE A 9 -5.68 -7.83 -3.88
CA ILE A 9 -4.40 -8.00 -3.20
C ILE A 9 -4.26 -9.43 -2.68
N GLU A 10 -5.25 -9.98 -1.97
CA GLU A 10 -5.19 -11.35 -1.44
C GLU A 10 -4.99 -12.42 -2.53
N GLU A 11 -5.62 -12.25 -3.70
CA GLU A 11 -5.44 -13.15 -4.84
C GLU A 11 -4.04 -13.01 -5.49
N LEU A 12 -3.44 -11.82 -5.41
CA LEU A 12 -2.12 -11.51 -5.95
C LEU A 12 -0.97 -11.72 -4.95
N LEU A 13 -1.24 -11.76 -3.64
CA LEU A 13 -0.25 -12.05 -2.59
C LEU A 13 0.61 -13.30 -2.86
N PRO A 14 0.05 -14.43 -3.34
CA PRO A 14 0.85 -15.60 -3.69
C PRO A 14 1.57 -15.49 -5.04
N GLN A 15 1.14 -14.58 -5.91
CA GLN A 15 1.69 -14.41 -7.27
C GLN A 15 2.76 -13.32 -7.32
N ASP A 16 2.69 -12.36 -6.39
CA ASP A 16 3.47 -11.13 -6.39
C ASP A 16 4.02 -10.86 -4.98
N GLU A 17 5.27 -11.29 -4.77
CA GLU A 17 5.96 -11.12 -3.49
C GLU A 17 6.25 -9.63 -3.19
N GLU A 18 6.38 -8.80 -4.23
CA GLU A 18 6.57 -7.36 -4.10
C GLU A 18 5.30 -6.70 -3.54
N LEU A 19 4.12 -7.08 -4.07
CA LEU A 19 2.84 -6.64 -3.52
C LEU A 19 2.68 -7.01 -2.05
N ARG A 20 3.08 -8.22 -1.68
CA ARG A 20 3.03 -8.69 -0.28
C ARG A 20 3.87 -7.81 0.64
N ARG A 21 5.11 -7.51 0.25
CA ARG A 21 5.99 -6.61 1.01
C ARG A 21 5.41 -5.20 1.12
N LEU A 22 4.85 -4.66 0.04
CA LEU A 22 4.22 -3.33 0.06
C LEU A 22 3.03 -3.26 1.02
N VAL A 23 2.23 -4.31 1.09
CA VAL A 23 1.08 -4.39 2.02
C VAL A 23 1.56 -4.50 3.47
N GLU A 24 2.60 -5.30 3.73
CA GLU A 24 3.24 -5.37 5.06
C GLU A 24 3.83 -4.03 5.48
N GLU A 25 4.57 -3.35 4.60
CA GLU A 25 5.08 -1.99 4.84
C GLU A 25 3.95 -1.00 5.12
N HIS A 26 2.87 -1.05 4.33
CA HIS A 26 1.69 -0.20 4.55
C HIS A 26 1.08 -0.42 5.94
N GLN A 27 0.94 -1.67 6.39
CA GLN A 27 0.45 -1.99 7.74
C GLN A 27 1.44 -1.52 8.83
N ALA A 28 2.75 -1.65 8.60
CA ALA A 28 3.77 -1.16 9.52
C ALA A 28 3.67 0.37 9.69
N PHE A 29 3.56 1.11 8.59
CA PHE A 29 3.36 2.55 8.60
C PHE A 29 2.05 2.97 9.28
N GLU A 30 0.98 2.20 9.11
CA GLU A 30 -0.29 2.46 9.79
C GLU A 30 -0.16 2.30 11.32
N LYS A 31 0.50 1.23 11.78
CA LYS A 31 0.80 1.01 13.20
C LYS A 31 1.69 2.11 13.79
N GLU A 32 2.70 2.57 13.05
CA GLU A 32 3.51 3.71 13.50
C GLU A 32 2.69 5.00 13.59
N LEU A 33 1.87 5.29 12.57
CA LEU A 33 0.98 6.46 12.62
C LEU A 33 -0.01 6.39 13.78
N GLU A 34 -0.53 5.20 14.11
CA GLU A 34 -1.37 4.99 15.29
C GLU A 34 -0.61 5.24 16.59
N ARG A 35 0.67 4.82 16.69
CA ARG A 35 1.51 5.13 17.85
C ARG A 35 1.70 6.64 18.01
N PHE A 36 1.92 7.36 16.91
CA PHE A 36 2.02 8.82 16.94
C PHE A 36 0.67 9.50 17.22
N SER A 37 -0.44 8.96 16.73
CA SER A 37 -1.78 9.51 17.01
C SER A 37 -2.25 9.24 18.44
N ASN A 38 -1.83 8.14 19.05
CA ASN A 38 -2.10 7.85 20.47
C ASN A 38 -1.29 8.73 21.42
N LYS A 39 -0.17 9.30 20.97
CA LYS A 39 0.58 10.28 21.75
C LYS A 39 -0.16 11.61 21.78
N ARG A 40 -0.46 12.08 23.00
CA ARG A 40 -1.14 13.36 23.24
C ARG A 40 -0.32 14.57 22.82
N TYR A 41 1.00 14.45 22.83
CA TYR A 41 1.95 15.45 22.37
C TYR A 41 3.06 14.77 21.60
N LEU A 42 3.35 15.28 20.41
CA LEU A 42 4.45 14.84 19.56
C LEU A 42 5.55 15.88 19.61
N THR A 43 6.80 15.42 19.70
CA THR A 43 7.96 16.29 19.52
C THR A 43 8.09 16.73 18.05
N PRO A 44 8.80 17.82 17.74
CA PRO A 44 9.00 18.28 16.36
C PRO A 44 9.62 17.20 15.45
N ALA A 45 10.50 16.36 16.02
CA ALA A 45 11.09 15.22 15.30
C ALA A 45 10.02 14.16 14.95
N GLU A 46 9.12 13.85 15.89
CA GLU A 46 8.05 12.89 15.67
C GLU A 46 6.96 13.42 14.72
N GLU A 47 6.68 14.73 14.72
CA GLU A 47 5.79 15.33 13.72
C GLU A 47 6.37 15.25 12.30
N LEU A 48 7.68 15.48 12.17
CA LEU A 48 8.40 15.27 10.91
C LEU A 48 8.34 13.81 10.47
N GLU A 49 8.55 12.87 11.39
CA GLU A 49 8.49 11.45 11.11
C GLU A 49 7.07 11.01 10.72
N LYS A 50 6.05 11.46 11.46
CA LYS A 50 4.63 11.24 11.11
C LYS A 50 4.32 11.72 9.69
N LYS A 51 4.79 12.92 9.31
CA LYS A 51 4.64 13.44 7.94
C LYS A 51 5.39 12.62 6.90
N ARG A 52 6.60 12.13 7.22
CA ARG A 52 7.35 11.23 6.34
C ARG A 52 6.61 9.91 6.13
N ILE A 53 6.14 9.29 7.21
CA ILE A 53 5.39 8.05 7.15
C ILE A 53 4.10 8.22 6.38
N GLN A 54 3.38 9.34 6.53
CA GLN A 54 2.21 9.63 5.69
C GLN A 54 2.56 9.67 4.19
N LYS A 55 3.69 10.28 3.81
CA LYS A 55 4.15 10.30 2.42
C LYS A 55 4.56 8.90 1.94
N LEU A 56 5.26 8.13 2.77
CA LEU A 56 5.64 6.75 2.45
C LEU A 56 4.41 5.87 2.26
N LYS A 57 3.40 6.02 3.13
CA LYS A 57 2.13 5.32 3.03
C LYS A 57 1.39 5.68 1.73
N LEU A 58 1.40 6.95 1.34
CA LEU A 58 0.83 7.39 0.06
C LEU A 58 1.57 6.74 -1.12
N ALA A 59 2.90 6.81 -1.13
CA ALA A 59 3.71 6.17 -2.16
C ALA A 59 3.54 4.65 -2.21
N GLY A 60 3.39 3.99 -1.06
CA GLY A 60 3.07 2.56 -0.97
C GLY A 60 1.71 2.25 -1.58
N LYS A 61 0.69 3.07 -1.31
CA LYS A 61 -0.62 2.96 -1.96
C LYS A 61 -0.49 3.14 -3.48
N ASP A 62 0.23 4.14 -3.94
CA ASP A 62 0.43 4.39 -5.38
C ASP A 62 1.11 3.20 -6.08
N LYS A 63 2.11 2.59 -5.44
CA LYS A 63 2.74 1.36 -5.94
C LYS A 63 1.78 0.18 -6.00
N ILE A 64 1.01 -0.04 -4.94
CA ILE A 64 -0.02 -1.09 -4.89
C ILE A 64 -1.03 -0.88 -6.02
N GLU A 65 -1.52 0.35 -6.20
CA GLU A 65 -2.47 0.69 -7.26
C GLU A 65 -1.87 0.49 -8.66
N ALA A 66 -0.59 0.81 -8.87
CA ALA A 66 0.11 0.55 -10.12
C ALA A 66 0.23 -0.96 -10.44
N ILE A 67 0.52 -1.79 -9.44
CA ILE A 67 0.55 -3.26 -9.58
C ILE A 67 -0.86 -3.76 -9.92
N LEU A 68 -1.87 -3.38 -9.14
CA LEU A 68 -3.26 -3.79 -9.35
C LEU A 68 -3.76 -3.36 -10.74
N SER A 69 -3.44 -2.13 -11.17
CA SER A 69 -3.78 -1.60 -12.50
C SER A 69 -3.11 -2.41 -13.62
N SER A 70 -1.84 -2.80 -13.43
CA SER A 70 -1.11 -3.62 -14.40
C SER A 70 -1.71 -5.02 -14.52
N TYR A 71 -2.13 -5.63 -13.41
CA TYR A 71 -2.85 -6.90 -13.41
C TYR A 71 -4.24 -6.80 -14.02
N ARG A 72 -5.01 -5.75 -13.70
CA ARG A 72 -6.32 -5.48 -14.33
C ARG A 72 -6.17 -5.33 -15.85
N LYS A 73 -5.14 -4.63 -16.33
CA LYS A 73 -4.83 -4.54 -17.76
C LYS A 73 -4.47 -5.88 -18.37
N ARG A 74 -3.62 -6.69 -17.73
CA ARG A 74 -3.28 -8.03 -18.20
C ARG A 74 -4.49 -8.96 -18.28
N LEU A 75 -5.35 -8.94 -17.27
CA LEU A 75 -6.58 -9.75 -17.23
C LEU A 75 -7.63 -9.28 -18.26
N SER A 76 -7.64 -7.99 -18.60
CA SER A 76 -8.61 -7.41 -19.54
C SER A 76 -8.13 -7.36 -20.99
N GLN A 77 -6.90 -7.77 -21.30
CA GLN A 77 -6.43 -8.01 -22.67
C GLN A 77 -6.46 -9.51 -22.95
N PRO A 78 -7.55 -10.06 -23.51
CA PRO A 78 -7.46 -11.35 -24.17
C PRO A 78 -6.53 -11.16 -25.36
N ASP A 79 -5.49 -12.00 -25.39
CA ASP A 79 -4.59 -12.26 -26.50
C ASP A 79 -5.35 -12.14 -27.84
N THR A 80 -5.28 -10.97 -28.46
CA THR A 80 -5.76 -10.72 -29.81
C THR A 80 -4.53 -10.34 -30.62
N SER A 81 -3.61 -11.29 -30.75
CA SER A 81 -2.56 -11.26 -31.76
C SER A 81 -2.44 -12.67 -32.31
N ARG A 82 -3.30 -12.91 -33.30
CA ARG A 82 -3.18 -13.99 -34.29
C ARG A 82 -2.21 -13.56 -35.37
#